data_AF-A0A844Y6I3-F1
#
_entry.id   AF-A0A844Y6I3-F1
#
_cell.length_a   1.000
_cell.length_b   1.000
_cell.length_c   1.000
_cell.angle_alpha   90.00
_cell.angle_beta   90.00
_cell.angle_gamma   90.00
#
_symmetry.space_group_name_H-M   'P 1'
#
loop_
_entity.id
_entity.type
_entity.pdbx_description
1 polymer ?
#
loop_
_entity_poly.entity_id
_entity_poly.type
_entity_poly.pdbx_seq_one_letter_code
_entity_poly.pdbx_strand_id
1 'polypeptide(L)'
;MRSVFRAAALALLASPTAAFAQAADPAGSGPIVAALGWLQGTLLGNVATAVAVMAVAAVGFMMLTGRLNWRFGATVIIGVFILFGAASIVAGIQGAASGV
;
A
#
# COMPACT_ATOMS: atom_id res chain seq x y z
N MET A 1 -15.33 3.35 -39.86
CA MET A 1 -16.26 3.97 -38.87
C MET A 1 -16.86 2.99 -37.86
N ARG A 2 -17.26 1.76 -38.23
CA ARG A 2 -17.86 0.77 -37.29
C ARG A 2 -16.88 0.21 -36.23
N SER A 3 -15.58 0.20 -36.52
CA SER A 3 -14.51 -0.26 -35.60
C SER A 3 -14.26 0.70 -34.45
N VAL A 4 -14.29 2.00 -34.71
CA VAL A 4 -14.12 3.07 -33.70
C VAL A 4 -15.26 3.01 -32.67
N PHE A 5 -16.48 2.74 -33.13
CA PHE A 5 -17.66 2.60 -32.27
C PHE A 5 -17.55 1.41 -31.29
N ARG A 6 -16.95 0.30 -31.73
CA ARG A 6 -16.71 -0.88 -30.87
C ARG A 6 -15.60 -0.62 -29.84
N ALA A 7 -14.55 0.11 -30.22
CA ALA A 7 -13.48 0.47 -29.30
C ALA A 7 -13.97 1.43 -28.20
N ALA A 8 -14.80 2.41 -28.56
CA ALA A 8 -15.41 3.34 -27.59
C ALA A 8 -16.36 2.62 -26.61
N ALA A 9 -17.15 1.65 -27.09
CA ALA A 9 -18.03 0.85 -26.23
C ALA A 9 -17.24 -0.02 -25.23
N LEU A 10 -16.10 -0.59 -25.64
CA LEU A 10 -15.23 -1.35 -24.74
C LEU A 10 -14.54 -0.47 -23.70
N ALA A 11 -14.14 0.75 -24.08
CA ALA A 11 -13.55 1.73 -23.16
C ALA A 11 -14.55 2.21 -22.09
N LEU A 12 -15.84 2.33 -22.45
CA LEU A 12 -16.90 2.66 -21.49
C LEU A 12 -17.15 1.53 -20.48
N LEU A 13 -17.07 0.26 -20.90
CA LEU A 13 -17.19 -0.90 -20.01
C LEU A 13 -15.98 -1.06 -19.07
N ALA A 14 -14.81 -0.60 -19.48
CA ALA A 14 -13.59 -0.61 -18.67
C ALA A 14 -13.48 0.60 -17.72
N SER A 15 -14.44 1.53 -17.75
CA SER A 15 -14.39 2.71 -16.89
C SER A 15 -14.73 2.34 -15.43
N PRO A 16 -13.91 2.72 -14.45
CA PRO A 16 -14.12 2.37 -13.04
C PRO A 16 -15.22 3.27 -12.45
N THR A 17 -16.48 2.97 -12.77
CA THR A 17 -17.65 3.73 -12.25
C THR A 17 -17.71 3.74 -10.72
N ALA A 18 -17.19 2.70 -10.06
CA ALA A 18 -17.11 2.60 -8.60
C ALA A 18 -16.21 3.68 -7.97
N ALA A 19 -15.16 4.14 -8.66
CA ALA A 19 -14.26 5.18 -8.14
C ALA A 19 -14.90 6.57 -8.14
N PHE A 20 -15.86 6.83 -9.05
CA PHE A 20 -16.55 8.12 -9.14
C PHE A 20 -17.69 8.26 -8.12
N ALA A 21 -18.20 7.15 -7.57
CA ALA A 21 -19.25 7.18 -6.54
C ALA A 21 -18.73 7.62 -5.16
N GLN A 22 -17.40 7.58 -4.94
CA GLN A 22 -16.77 7.97 -3.69
C GLN A 22 -16.53 9.48 -3.56
N ALA A 23 -16.76 10.27 -4.62
CA ALA A 23 -16.45 11.70 -4.65
C ALA A 23 -17.61 12.60 -4.18
N ALA A 24 -18.82 12.05 -3.98
CA ALA A 24 -19.98 12.79 -3.51
C ALA A 24 -20.22 12.51 -2.02
N ASP A 25 -19.38 13.12 -1.18
CA ASP A 25 -19.53 13.12 0.25
C ASP A 25 -20.88 13.76 0.67
N PRO A 26 -21.76 13.07 1.43
CA PRO A 26 -23.02 13.65 1.90
C PRO A 26 -22.76 14.92 2.70
N ALA A 27 -23.59 15.97 2.52
CA ALA A 27 -23.44 17.22 3.26
C ALA A 27 -23.39 16.95 4.79
N GLY A 28 -22.27 17.29 5.43
CA GLY A 28 -22.02 17.00 6.85
C GLY A 28 -21.10 15.79 7.13
N SER A 29 -20.62 15.06 6.10
CA SER A 29 -19.66 13.97 6.27
C SER A 29 -18.23 14.43 6.63
N GLY A 30 -17.93 15.73 6.51
CA GLY A 30 -16.60 16.31 6.74
C GLY A 30 -15.88 15.82 8.00
N PRO A 31 -16.52 15.78 9.19
CA PRO A 31 -15.91 15.25 10.41
C PRO A 31 -15.67 13.74 10.39
N ILE A 32 -16.57 12.96 9.78
CA ILE A 32 -16.43 11.51 9.65
C ILE A 32 -15.33 11.16 8.64
N VAL A 33 -15.29 11.84 7.49
CA VAL A 33 -14.24 11.66 6.48
C VAL A 33 -12.88 12.07 7.04
N ALA A 34 -12.81 13.15 7.82
CA ALA A 34 -11.58 13.54 8.52
C ALA A 34 -11.15 12.52 9.58
N ALA A 35 -12.10 11.97 10.36
CA ALA A 35 -11.81 10.92 11.34
C ALA A 35 -11.34 9.61 10.69
N LEU A 36 -11.96 9.21 9.57
CA LEU A 36 -11.54 8.06 8.78
C LEU A 36 -10.17 8.30 8.14
N GLY A 37 -9.90 9.50 7.64
CA GLY A 37 -8.58 9.89 7.13
C GLY A 37 -7.49 9.87 8.21
N TRP A 38 -7.80 10.29 9.43
CA TRP A 38 -6.90 10.20 10.58
C TRP A 38 -6.64 8.75 11.00
N LEU A 39 -7.67 7.91 11.05
CA LEU A 39 -7.52 6.47 11.31
C LEU A 39 -6.69 5.79 10.21
N GLN A 40 -6.94 6.13 8.94
CA GLN A 40 -6.15 5.64 7.82
C GLN A 40 -4.68 6.07 7.95
N GLY A 41 -4.41 7.35 8.24
CA GLY A 41 -3.04 7.86 8.39
C GLY A 41 -2.30 7.25 9.58
N THR A 42 -2.97 7.01 10.70
CA THR A 42 -2.37 6.35 11.86
C THR A 42 -2.10 4.87 11.58
N LEU A 43 -3.06 4.14 11.01
CA LEU A 43 -2.92 2.71 10.70
C LEU A 43 -1.91 2.43 9.60
N LEU A 44 -1.80 3.30 8.58
CA LEU A 44 -0.87 3.12 7.47
C LEU A 44 0.52 3.75 7.71
N GLY A 45 0.61 4.79 8.53
CA GLY A 45 1.84 5.56 8.74
C GLY A 45 2.57 5.21 10.04
N ASN A 46 2.22 5.92 11.11
CA ASN A 46 2.97 5.88 12.37
C ASN A 46 2.83 4.54 13.14
N VAL A 47 1.64 3.93 13.15
CA VAL A 47 1.45 2.67 13.87
C VAL A 47 2.14 1.53 13.14
N ALA A 48 1.99 1.46 11.82
CA ALA A 48 2.65 0.45 11.00
C ALA A 48 4.18 0.49 11.18
N THR A 49 4.78 1.66 11.07
CA THR A 49 6.25 1.84 11.23
C THR A 49 6.71 1.51 12.65
N ALA A 50 5.95 1.87 13.69
CA ALA A 50 6.28 1.53 15.07
C ALA A 50 6.28 0.00 15.32
N VAL A 51 5.27 -0.71 14.82
CA VAL A 51 5.20 -2.19 14.93
C VAL A 51 6.37 -2.86 14.21
N ALA A 52 6.76 -2.33 13.05
CA ALA A 52 7.90 -2.84 12.29
C ALA A 52 9.22 -2.71 13.07
N VAL A 53 9.45 -1.54 13.66
CA VAL A 53 10.65 -1.30 14.48
C VAL A 53 10.68 -2.24 15.69
N MET A 54 9.53 -2.47 16.34
CA MET A 54 9.44 -3.43 17.45
C MET A 54 9.75 -4.86 16.99
N ALA A 55 9.26 -5.29 15.83
CA ALA A 55 9.58 -6.59 15.26
C ALA A 55 11.08 -6.74 14.96
N VAL A 56 11.71 -5.72 14.36
CA VAL A 56 13.15 -5.71 14.08
C VAL A 56 13.97 -5.76 15.37
N ALA A 57 13.59 -4.99 16.38
CA ALA A 57 14.24 -5.00 17.69
C ALA A 57 14.13 -6.36 18.39
N ALA A 58 12.95 -7.00 18.36
CA ALA A 58 12.74 -8.33 18.93
C ALA A 58 13.59 -9.41 18.22
N VAL A 59 13.71 -9.34 16.89
CA VAL A 59 14.58 -10.23 16.10
C VAL A 59 16.04 -10.03 16.48
N GLY A 60 16.49 -8.77 16.60
CA GLY A 60 17.84 -8.45 17.06
C GLY A 60 18.13 -9.04 18.44
N PHE A 61 17.19 -8.91 19.37
CA PHE A 61 17.31 -9.50 20.71
C PHE A 61 17.38 -11.03 20.66
N MET A 62 16.56 -11.69 19.84
CA MET A 62 16.62 -13.14 19.67
C MET A 62 17.91 -13.60 18.97
N MET A 63 18.47 -12.82 18.06
CA MET A 63 19.77 -13.12 17.43
C MET A 63 20.92 -13.07 18.45
N LEU A 64 20.88 -12.15 19.42
CA LEU A 64 21.87 -12.08 20.51
C LEU A 64 21.82 -13.29 21.45
N THR A 65 20.68 -13.97 21.58
CA THR A 65 20.60 -15.22 22.36
C THR A 65 21.32 -16.41 21.71
N GLY A 66 21.83 -16.25 20.48
CA GLY A 66 22.68 -17.23 19.79
C GLY A 66 22.00 -18.52 19.35
N ARG A 67 20.72 -18.73 19.70
CA ARG A 67 19.95 -19.96 19.42
C ARG A 67 19.02 -19.83 18.22
N LEU A 68 18.88 -18.63 17.65
CA LEU A 68 18.07 -18.39 16.46
C LEU A 68 18.91 -18.64 15.20
N ASN A 69 18.34 -19.37 14.24
CA ASN A 69 18.94 -19.57 12.93
C ASN A 69 19.10 -18.21 12.24
N TRP A 70 20.33 -17.76 11.98
CA TRP A 70 20.60 -16.49 11.28
C TRP A 70 19.74 -16.29 10.02
N ARG A 71 19.49 -17.38 9.29
CA ARG A 71 18.58 -17.44 8.13
C ARG A 71 17.18 -16.90 8.45
N PHE A 72 16.63 -17.27 9.61
CA PHE A 72 15.29 -16.86 10.04
C PHE A 72 15.23 -15.35 10.28
N GLY A 73 16.22 -14.77 10.97
CA GLY A 73 16.23 -13.33 11.19
C GLY A 73 16.47 -12.53 9.91
N ALA A 74 17.27 -13.05 8.97
CA ALA A 74 17.40 -12.45 7.64
C ALA A 74 16.07 -12.45 6.87
N THR A 75 15.29 -13.54 6.94
CA THR A 75 13.95 -13.60 6.32
C THR A 75 13.00 -12.57 6.91
N VAL A 76 13.03 -12.34 8.24
CA VAL A 76 12.17 -11.33 8.86
C VAL A 76 12.55 -9.91 8.41
N ILE A 77 13.84 -9.57 8.37
CA ILE A 77 14.30 -8.26 7.91
C ILE A 77 13.90 -8.00 6.44
N ILE A 78 14.07 -9.01 5.57
CA ILE A 78 13.64 -8.92 4.17
C ILE A 78 12.11 -8.73 4.09
N GLY A 79 11.35 -9.44 4.91
CA GLY A 79 9.89 -9.29 4.97
C GLY A 79 9.45 -7.88 5.36
N VAL A 80 10.08 -7.29 6.38
CA VAL A 80 9.82 -5.90 6.79
C VAL A 80 10.15 -4.94 5.65
N PHE A 81 11.29 -5.12 4.97
CA PHE A 81 11.66 -4.29 3.82
C PHE A 81 10.61 -4.31 2.70
N ILE A 82 10.07 -5.49 2.36
CA ILE A 82 9.04 -5.62 1.32
C ILE A 82 7.73 -4.96 1.76
N LEU A 83 7.31 -5.11 3.02
CA LEU A 83 6.06 -4.53 3.53
C LEU A 83 6.05 -2.99 3.42
N PHE A 84 7.14 -2.34 3.84
CA PHE A 84 7.24 -0.87 3.84
C PHE A 84 7.75 -0.30 2.52
N GLY A 85 8.60 -1.04 1.80
CA GLY A 85 9.15 -0.65 0.50
C GLY A 85 8.21 -0.87 -0.69
N ALA A 86 7.06 -1.54 -0.49
CA ALA A 86 6.14 -1.92 -1.56
C ALA A 86 5.74 -0.74 -2.46
N ALA A 87 5.41 0.41 -1.89
CA ALA A 87 5.01 1.58 -2.67
C ALA A 87 6.13 2.08 -3.60
N SER A 88 7.37 2.15 -3.11
CA SER A 88 8.54 2.55 -3.90
C SER A 88 8.89 1.52 -4.98
N ILE A 89 8.76 0.23 -4.67
CA ILE A 89 8.98 -0.85 -5.63
C ILE A 89 7.96 -0.75 -6.78
N VAL A 90 6.68 -0.57 -6.44
CA VAL A 90 5.61 -0.42 -7.42
C VAL A 90 5.82 0.83 -8.26
N ALA A 91 6.14 1.97 -7.64
CA ALA A 91 6.44 3.20 -8.36
C ALA A 91 7.62 3.04 -9.34
N GLY A 92 8.68 2.34 -8.94
CA GLY A 92 9.83 2.05 -9.81
C GLY A 92 9.47 1.16 -11.00
N ILE A 93 8.67 0.11 -10.78
CA ILE A 93 8.19 -0.77 -11.86
C ILE A 93 7.26 -0.01 -12.81
N GLN A 94 6.35 0.82 -12.29
CA GLN A 94 5.46 1.63 -13.11
C GLN A 94 6.23 2.66 -13.94
N GLY A 95 7.22 3.34 -13.35
CA GLY A 95 8.11 4.25 -14.07
C GLY A 95 8.81 3.56 -15.24
N ALA A 96 9.47 2.43 -14.95
CA ALA A 96 10.14 1.61 -15.98
C ALA A 96 9.19 1.10 -17.08
N ALA A 97 7.95 0.75 -16.73
CA ALA A 97 6.94 0.30 -17.69
C ALA A 97 6.34 1.45 -18.52
N SER A 98 6.26 2.66 -17.97
CA SER A 98 5.76 3.85 -18.66
C SER A 98 6.78 4.52 -19.58
N GLY A 99 8.07 4.17 -19.47
CA GLY A 99 9.13 4.70 -20.33
C GLY A 99 9.40 6.20 -20.13
N VAL A 100 9.00 6.76 -18.99
CA VAL A 100 9.33 8.13 -18.56
C VAL A 100 10.36 8.06 -17.44
#